data_AF-A0A961T061-F1
#
_entry.id   AF-A0A961T061-F1
#
_cell.length_a   1.000
_cell.length_b   1.000
_cell.length_c   1.000
_cell.angle_alpha   90.00
_cell.angle_beta   90.00
_cell.angle_gamma   90.00
#
_symmetry.space_group_name_H-M   'P 1'
#
loop_
_entity.id
_entity.type
_entity.pdbx_description
1 polymer ?
#
loop_
_entity_poly.entity_id
_entity_poly.type
_entity_poly.pdbx_seq_one_letter_code
_entity_poly.pdbx_strand_id
1 'polypeptide(L)'
;GDKDSVRNARATGEFVANHVSARVAEAMNASSVPAPAGVSEFDHCNIAAAPSRLVRPPRVADAYAALECKVTEILEPVGIDGNPAGVFVVIGQVVGVHIDDAVIRNGRFDVSLAQPVSRLGYLDFDGPDGLFSMVRPDWKG
;
A
#
# COMPACT_ATOMS: atom_id res chain seq x y z
N GLY A 1 -17.66 9.96 -2.53
CA GLY A 1 -17.62 8.71 -3.33
C GLY A 1 -16.44 7.89 -2.88
N ASP A 2 -16.49 6.58 -3.06
CA ASP A 2 -15.46 5.66 -2.58
C ASP A 2 -14.07 6.01 -3.11
N LYS A 3 -13.04 5.78 -2.27
CA LYS A 3 -11.64 5.86 -2.69
C LYS A 3 -11.39 4.90 -3.85
N ASP A 4 -10.61 5.34 -4.82
CA ASP A 4 -10.37 4.56 -6.05
C ASP A 4 -9.77 3.19 -5.78
N SER A 5 -8.97 3.02 -4.72
CA SER A 5 -8.43 1.71 -4.33
C SER A 5 -9.53 0.66 -4.06
N VAL A 6 -10.60 1.04 -3.34
CA VAL A 6 -11.72 0.12 -3.02
C VAL A 6 -12.56 -0.12 -4.28
N ARG A 7 -12.80 0.92 -5.08
CA ARG A 7 -13.53 0.80 -6.35
C ARG A 7 -12.81 -0.16 -7.30
N ASN A 8 -11.49 -0.03 -7.42
CA ASN A 8 -10.65 -0.87 -8.25
C ASN A 8 -10.67 -2.31 -7.73
N ALA A 9 -10.47 -2.54 -6.43
CA ALA A 9 -10.55 -3.87 -5.84
C ALA A 9 -11.91 -4.54 -6.10
N ARG A 10 -13.01 -3.80 -6.01
CA ARG A 10 -14.36 -4.29 -6.31
C ARG A 10 -14.54 -4.63 -7.80
N ALA A 11 -14.01 -3.79 -8.70
CA ALA A 11 -14.17 -3.94 -10.14
C ALA A 11 -13.27 -5.04 -10.73
N THR A 12 -12.04 -5.18 -10.23
CA THR A 12 -11.05 -6.12 -10.76
C THR A 12 -11.01 -7.44 -10.00
N GLY A 13 -11.46 -7.45 -8.74
CA GLY A 13 -11.30 -8.59 -7.83
C GLY A 13 -9.84 -8.82 -7.40
N GLU A 14 -8.95 -7.85 -7.61
CA GLU A 14 -7.50 -8.02 -7.45
C GLU A 14 -6.86 -6.76 -6.86
N PHE A 15 -5.84 -6.94 -6.01
CA PHE A 15 -4.99 -5.86 -5.52
C PHE A 15 -3.58 -6.38 -5.19
N VAL A 16 -2.63 -5.46 -5.04
CA VAL A 16 -1.29 -5.77 -4.50
C VAL A 16 -1.07 -4.99 -3.20
N ALA A 17 -0.70 -5.68 -2.13
CA ALA A 17 -0.25 -5.04 -0.90
C ALA A 17 1.28 -4.92 -0.93
N ASN A 18 1.77 -3.69 -1.11
CA ASN A 18 3.20 -3.38 -1.13
C ASN A 18 3.69 -3.04 0.29
N HIS A 19 4.79 -3.65 0.71
CA HIS A 19 5.42 -3.33 1.97
C HIS A 19 6.48 -2.24 1.82
N VAL A 20 6.47 -1.29 2.76
CA VAL A 20 7.15 0.01 2.65
C VAL A 20 8.40 -0.03 3.51
N SER A 21 9.57 0.11 2.88
CA SER A 21 10.82 0.40 3.59
C SER A 21 11.04 1.90 3.72
N ALA A 22 12.02 2.29 4.52
CA ALA A 22 12.46 3.68 4.62
C ALA A 22 12.78 4.32 3.25
N ARG A 23 13.29 3.52 2.29
CA ARG A 23 13.63 4.00 0.94
C ARG A 23 12.44 4.52 0.13
N VAL A 24 11.26 3.95 0.33
CA VAL A 24 10.03 4.29 -0.40
C VAL A 24 9.01 5.02 0.48
N ALA A 25 9.38 5.41 1.70
CA ALA A 25 8.48 6.02 2.67
C ALA A 25 7.93 7.38 2.19
N GLU A 26 8.79 8.24 1.63
CA GLU A 26 8.38 9.55 1.09
C GLU A 26 7.43 9.39 -0.10
N ALA A 27 7.72 8.48 -1.03
CA ALA A 27 6.86 8.20 -2.17
C ALA A 27 5.50 7.59 -1.74
N MET A 28 5.51 6.72 -0.72
CA MET A 28 4.29 6.21 -0.10
C MET A 28 3.47 7.34 0.51
N ASN A 29 4.09 8.24 1.27
CA ASN A 29 3.39 9.41 1.82
C ASN A 29 2.86 10.32 0.71
N ALA A 30 3.62 10.51 -0.37
CA ALA A 30 3.22 11.28 -1.54
C ALA A 30 1.96 10.70 -2.21
N SER A 31 1.87 9.36 -2.29
CA SER A 31 0.71 8.67 -2.90
C SER A 31 -0.60 8.84 -2.12
N SER A 32 -0.55 9.41 -0.91
CA SER A 32 -1.73 9.71 -0.12
C SER A 32 -2.43 11.02 -0.52
N VAL A 33 -1.86 11.77 -1.47
CA VAL A 33 -2.46 12.98 -2.04
C VAL A 33 -3.90 12.70 -2.52
N PRO A 34 -4.87 13.61 -2.36
CA PRO A 34 -6.22 13.43 -2.87
C PRO A 34 -6.28 13.66 -4.40
N ALA A 35 -5.59 12.81 -5.16
CA ALA A 35 -5.55 12.89 -6.61
C ALA A 35 -6.95 12.70 -7.23
N PRO A 36 -7.25 13.38 -8.36
CA PRO A 36 -8.48 13.13 -9.13
C PRO A 36 -8.56 11.70 -9.65
N ALA A 37 -9.77 11.20 -9.82
CA ALA A 37 -9.98 9.86 -10.36
C ALA A 37 -9.38 9.71 -11.76
N GLY A 38 -8.69 8.59 -11.98
CA GLY A 38 -8.01 8.28 -13.25
C GLY A 38 -6.58 8.83 -13.35
N VAL A 39 -6.12 9.62 -12.37
CA VAL A 39 -4.70 9.95 -12.23
C VAL A 39 -3.98 8.79 -11.55
N SER A 40 -2.90 8.31 -12.16
CA SER A 40 -2.04 7.30 -11.57
C SER A 40 -1.11 7.93 -10.52
N GLU A 41 -1.21 7.50 -9.27
CA GLU A 41 -0.27 7.94 -8.22
C GLU A 41 1.15 7.45 -8.47
N PHE A 42 1.35 6.38 -9.26
CA PHE A 42 2.70 5.95 -9.67
C PHE A 42 3.41 7.06 -10.46
N ASP A 43 2.70 7.67 -11.40
CA ASP A 43 3.25 8.72 -12.26
C ASP A 43 3.44 10.01 -11.45
N HIS A 44 2.45 10.36 -10.61
CA HIS A 44 2.52 11.56 -9.77
C HIS A 44 3.65 11.52 -8.74
N CYS A 45 3.88 10.36 -8.13
CA CYS A 45 4.91 10.17 -7.11
C CYS A 45 6.27 9.77 -7.68
N ASN A 46 6.40 9.68 -9.02
CA ASN A 46 7.59 9.22 -9.71
C ASN A 46 8.12 7.89 -9.14
N ILE A 47 7.21 6.96 -8.87
CA ILE A 47 7.54 5.64 -8.33
C ILE A 47 7.31 4.59 -9.41
N ALA A 48 8.32 3.74 -9.64
CA ALA A 48 8.25 2.76 -10.70
C ALA A 48 7.25 1.65 -10.35
N ALA A 49 6.39 1.33 -11.32
CA ALA A 49 5.55 0.14 -11.29
C ALA A 49 6.32 -1.07 -11.86
N ALA A 50 6.11 -2.25 -11.29
CA ALA A 50 6.57 -3.52 -11.83
C ALA A 50 5.37 -4.47 -12.04
N PRO A 51 5.37 -5.30 -13.10
CA PRO A 51 4.28 -6.22 -13.35
C PRO A 51 4.19 -7.29 -12.25
N SER A 52 2.96 -7.61 -11.87
CA SER A 52 2.64 -8.79 -11.06
C SER A 52 2.53 -10.05 -11.92
N ARG A 53 2.65 -11.22 -11.29
CA ARG A 53 2.66 -12.52 -12.00
C ARG A 53 1.29 -13.19 -12.05
N LEU A 54 0.50 -13.08 -10.98
CA LEU A 54 -0.74 -13.84 -10.75
C LEU A 54 -1.98 -12.95 -10.60
N VAL A 55 -1.81 -11.62 -10.62
CA VAL A 55 -2.86 -10.61 -10.60
C VAL A 55 -2.54 -9.48 -11.61
N ARG A 56 -3.55 -8.75 -12.08
CA ARG A 56 -3.39 -7.63 -13.03
C ARG A 56 -2.78 -6.35 -12.47
N PRO A 57 -3.16 -5.84 -11.27
CA PRO A 57 -2.58 -4.59 -10.76
C PRO A 57 -1.07 -4.74 -10.57
N PRO A 58 -0.28 -3.70 -10.90
CA PRO A 58 1.17 -3.74 -10.72
C PRO A 58 1.54 -3.64 -9.23
N ARG A 59 2.76 -4.07 -8.91
CA ARG A 59 3.42 -3.81 -7.63
C ARG A 59 4.31 -2.57 -7.73
N VAL A 60 4.69 -2.02 -6.59
CA VAL A 60 5.77 -1.03 -6.49
C VAL A 60 7.08 -1.77 -6.76
N ALA A 61 7.88 -1.27 -7.71
CA ALA A 61 9.11 -1.92 -8.14
C ALA A 61 10.11 -2.06 -6.98
N ASP A 62 10.26 -0.99 -6.20
CA ASP A 62 11.22 -0.85 -5.11
C ASP A 62 10.68 -1.31 -3.73
N ALA A 63 9.50 -1.94 -3.69
CA ALA A 63 8.99 -2.53 -2.46
C ALA A 63 9.76 -3.82 -2.12
N TYR A 64 10.22 -3.93 -0.88
CA TYR A 64 10.98 -5.11 -0.43
C TYR A 64 10.15 -6.40 -0.38
N ALA A 65 8.84 -6.26 -0.27
CA ALA A 65 7.88 -7.34 -0.42
C ALA A 65 6.58 -6.82 -1.01
N ALA A 66 5.93 -7.64 -1.84
CA ALA A 66 4.61 -7.35 -2.39
C ALA A 66 3.76 -8.62 -2.39
N LEU A 67 2.54 -8.51 -1.86
CA LEU A 67 1.58 -9.60 -1.79
C LEU A 67 0.55 -9.41 -2.90
N GLU A 68 0.50 -10.35 -3.83
CA GLU A 68 -0.49 -10.40 -4.89
C GLU A 68 -1.77 -11.06 -4.35
N CYS A 69 -2.87 -10.33 -4.35
CA CYS A 69 -4.10 -10.72 -3.67
C CYS A 69 -5.30 -10.79 -4.62
N LYS A 70 -6.10 -11.84 -4.46
CA LYS A 70 -7.46 -11.92 -5.03
C LYS A 70 -8.48 -11.62 -3.94
N VAL A 71 -9.39 -10.69 -4.22
CA VAL A 71 -10.42 -10.24 -3.27
C VAL A 71 -11.36 -11.39 -2.97
N THR A 72 -11.56 -11.67 -1.68
CA THR A 72 -12.52 -12.67 -1.19
C THR A 72 -13.74 -12.01 -0.58
N GLU A 73 -13.58 -10.83 0.02
CA GLU A 73 -14.66 -10.10 0.67
C GLU A 73 -14.40 -8.59 0.65
N ILE A 74 -15.46 -7.83 0.48
CA ILE A 74 -15.47 -6.39 0.72
C ILE A 74 -16.69 -6.08 1.58
N LEU A 75 -16.46 -5.60 2.79
CA LEU A 75 -17.52 -5.22 3.72
C LEU A 75 -17.38 -3.75 4.13
N GLU A 76 -18.52 -3.09 4.28
CA GLU A 76 -18.61 -1.76 4.89
C GLU A 76 -19.09 -1.96 6.33
N PRO A 77 -18.25 -1.70 7.35
CA PRO A 77 -18.67 -1.82 8.73
C PRO A 77 -19.84 -0.87 9.02
N VAL A 78 -20.69 -1.30 9.95
CA VAL A 78 -21.81 -0.51 10.44
C VAL A 78 -21.44 0.07 11.80
N GLY A 79 -21.72 1.36 11.99
CA GLY A 79 -21.54 2.06 13.26
C GLY A 79 -22.50 1.53 14.34
N ILE A 80 -22.23 1.90 15.60
CA ILE A 80 -23.11 1.56 16.73
C ILE A 80 -24.52 2.15 16.55
N ASP A 81 -24.63 3.24 15.77
CA ASP A 81 -25.88 3.88 15.39
C ASP A 81 -26.65 3.15 14.27
N GLY A 82 -26.10 2.05 13.74
CA GLY A 82 -26.70 1.26 12.67
C GLY A 82 -26.46 1.82 11.27
N ASN A 83 -25.71 2.91 11.12
CA ASN A 83 -25.42 3.52 9.81
C ASN A 83 -24.09 3.00 9.23
N PRO A 84 -23.91 3.01 7.90
CA PRO A 84 -22.63 2.67 7.29
C PRO A 84 -21.51 3.61 7.77
N ALA A 85 -20.36 3.05 8.15
CA ALA A 85 -19.24 3.81 8.71
C ALA A 85 -18.48 4.65 7.68
N GLY A 86 -18.78 4.52 6.37
CA GLY A 86 -18.09 5.24 5.30
C GLY A 86 -16.64 4.79 5.08
N VAL A 87 -16.27 3.63 5.63
CA VAL A 87 -14.96 2.99 5.45
C VAL A 87 -15.19 1.55 4.98
N PHE A 88 -14.24 1.02 4.22
CA PHE A 88 -14.36 -0.34 3.68
C PHE A 88 -13.21 -1.20 4.17
N VAL A 89 -13.53 -2.44 4.52
CA VAL A 89 -12.57 -3.51 4.77
C VAL A 89 -12.53 -4.38 3.53
N VAL A 90 -11.36 -4.47 2.91
CA VAL A 90 -11.11 -5.34 1.75
C VAL A 90 -10.25 -6.51 2.23
N ILE A 91 -10.77 -7.73 2.09
CA ILE A 91 -10.08 -8.97 2.44
C ILE A 91 -9.69 -9.66 1.15
N GLY A 92 -8.43 -10.10 1.07
CA GLY A 92 -7.92 -10.83 -0.08
C GLY A 92 -7.10 -12.05 0.32
N GLN A 93 -7.21 -13.10 -0.48
CA GLN A 93 -6.32 -14.26 -0.43
C GLN A 93 -5.02 -13.91 -1.14
N VAL A 94 -3.90 -14.07 -0.44
CA VAL A 94 -2.56 -14.00 -1.05
C VAL A 94 -2.37 -15.19 -1.98
N VAL A 95 -2.21 -14.92 -3.27
CA VAL A 95 -1.97 -15.93 -4.31
C VAL A 95 -0.53 -15.92 -4.81
N GLY A 96 0.22 -14.85 -4.55
CA GLY A 96 1.63 -14.71 -4.90
C GLY A 96 2.35 -13.80 -3.94
N VAL A 97 3.65 -14.05 -3.75
CA VAL A 97 4.52 -13.23 -2.91
C VAL A 97 5.78 -12.92 -3.70
N HIS A 98 6.08 -11.64 -3.84
CA HIS A 98 7.37 -11.15 -4.28
C HIS A 98 8.16 -10.69 -3.05
N ILE A 99 9.44 -11.07 -2.97
CA ILE A 99 10.38 -10.60 -1.96
C ILE A 99 11.65 -10.20 -2.71
N ASP A 100 12.22 -9.05 -2.35
CA ASP A 100 13.54 -8.66 -2.82
C ASP A 100 14.60 -9.59 -2.22
N ASP A 101 15.43 -10.23 -3.05
CA ASP A 101 16.48 -11.12 -2.59
C ASP A 101 17.49 -10.40 -1.67
N ALA A 102 17.60 -9.06 -1.77
CA ALA A 102 18.45 -8.25 -0.90
C ALA A 102 18.04 -8.30 0.59
N VAL A 103 16.79 -8.65 0.89
CA VAL A 103 16.29 -8.80 2.27
C VAL A 103 16.20 -10.25 2.73
N ILE A 104 16.75 -11.18 1.94
CA ILE A 104 16.88 -12.59 2.31
C ILE A 104 18.30 -12.89 2.77
N ARG A 105 18.43 -13.44 3.98
CA ARG A 105 19.70 -13.91 4.54
C ARG A 105 19.55 -15.35 5.03
N ASN A 106 20.44 -16.23 4.57
CA ASN A 106 20.42 -17.66 4.93
C ASN A 106 19.04 -18.33 4.69
N GLY A 107 18.40 -17.99 3.57
CA GLY A 107 17.10 -18.54 3.19
C GLY A 107 15.92 -18.03 4.03
N ARG A 108 16.11 -16.97 4.83
CA ARG A 108 15.07 -16.37 5.67
C ARG A 108 14.96 -14.88 5.41
N PHE A 109 13.76 -14.35 5.55
CA PHE A 109 13.53 -12.91 5.56
C PHE A 109 14.23 -12.27 6.76
N ASP A 110 15.11 -11.32 6.50
CA ASP A 110 15.83 -10.55 7.50
C ASP A 110 15.22 -9.15 7.59
N VAL A 111 14.39 -8.94 8.60
CA VAL A 111 13.67 -7.67 8.81
C VAL A 111 14.62 -6.49 9.02
N SER A 112 15.84 -6.74 9.52
CA SER A 112 16.83 -5.67 9.69
C SER A 112 17.33 -5.11 8.36
N LEU A 113 17.33 -5.92 7.30
CA LEU A 113 17.65 -5.50 5.93
C LEU A 113 16.45 -4.83 5.26
N ALA A 114 15.23 -5.25 5.60
CA ALA A 114 14.00 -4.70 5.03
C ALA A 114 13.70 -3.26 5.49
N GLN A 115 14.17 -2.88 6.68
CA GLN A 115 14.01 -1.54 7.25
C GLN A 115 12.57 -1.00 7.11
N PRO A 116 11.56 -1.74 7.64
CA PRO A 116 10.16 -1.38 7.46
C PRO A 116 9.83 -0.04 8.10
N VAL A 117 8.87 0.67 7.52
CA VAL A 117 8.27 1.88 8.13
C VAL A 117 6.90 1.56 8.69
N SER A 118 6.66 1.97 9.93
CA SER A 118 5.37 1.83 10.61
C SER A 118 4.69 3.18 10.75
N ARG A 119 3.38 3.22 10.48
CA ARG A 119 2.55 4.40 10.78
C ARG A 119 2.19 4.41 12.27
N LEU A 120 2.40 5.54 12.92
CA LEU A 120 1.99 5.78 14.31
C LEU A 120 0.79 6.74 14.34
N GLY A 121 0.58 7.42 15.48
CA GLY A 121 -0.43 8.46 15.62
C GLY A 121 -0.08 9.72 14.84
N TYR A 122 -1.11 10.50 14.48
CA TYR A 122 -0.94 11.80 13.81
C TYR A 122 -0.12 11.71 12.52
N LEU A 123 1.01 12.43 12.47
CA LEU A 123 1.94 12.49 11.35
C LEU A 123 3.19 11.63 11.59
N ASP A 124 3.22 10.87 12.69
CA ASP A 124 4.42 10.19 13.14
C ASP A 124 4.56 8.79 12.52
N PHE A 125 5.81 8.43 12.31
CA PHE A 125 6.27 7.17 11.76
C PHE A 125 7.46 6.68 12.56
N ASP A 126 7.65 5.36 12.56
CA ASP A 126 8.84 4.70 13.09
C ASP A 126 9.56 4.00 11.94
N GLY A 127 10.88 4.12 11.91
CA GLY A 127 11.75 3.54 10.89
C GLY A 127 13.11 3.12 11.44
N PRO A 128 14.07 2.75 10.59
CA PRO A 128 15.36 2.21 11.02
C PRO A 128 16.18 3.18 11.89
N ASP A 129 16.02 4.49 11.68
CA ASP A 129 16.75 5.55 12.41
C ASP A 129 15.92 6.15 13.57
N GLY A 130 14.77 5.54 13.89
CA GLY A 130 13.86 5.97 14.95
C GLY A 130 12.65 6.76 14.46
N LEU A 131 12.11 7.61 15.33
CA LEU A 131 10.88 8.36 15.10
C LEU A 131 11.10 9.54 14.15
N PHE A 132 10.18 9.71 13.20
CA PHE A 132 10.12 10.85 12.29
C PHE A 132 8.67 11.18 11.93
N SER A 133 8.43 12.35 11.32
CA SER A 133 7.09 12.75 10.91
C SER A 133 7.06 13.12 9.43
N MET A 134 5.97 12.76 8.75
CA MET A 134 5.73 13.15 7.35
C MET A 134 4.38 13.86 7.22
N VAL A 135 4.38 15.02 6.58
CA VAL A 135 3.15 15.77 6.29
C VAL A 135 2.48 15.18 5.06
N ARG A 136 1.19 14.87 5.16
CA ARG A 136 0.39 14.45 4.01
C ARG A 136 0.32 15.61 3.00
N PRO A 137 0.69 15.40 1.73
CA PRO A 137 0.64 16.47 0.74
C PRO A 137 -0.79 16.78 0.29
N ASP A 138 -0.99 18.05 -0.08
CA ASP A 138 -2.17 18.51 -0.81
C ASP A 138 -1.99 18.30 -2.31
N TRP A 139 -3.11 18.10 -3.03
CA TRP A 139 -3.10 18.02 -4.48
C TRP A 139 -2.76 19.40 -5.08
N LYS A 140 -1.60 19.50 -5.72
CA LYS A 140 -1.16 20.66 -6.51
C LYS A 140 -1.03 20.17 -7.95
N GLY A 141 -2.09 20.39 -8.73
CA GLY A 141 -2.25 19.85 -10.09
C GLY A 141 -1.12 20.19 -11.06
#